data_AF-W7DNM8-F1
#
_entry.id   AF-W7DNM8-F1
#
_cell.length_a   1.000
_cell.length_b   1.000
_cell.length_c   1.000
_cell.angle_alpha   90.00
_cell.angle_beta   90.00
_cell.angle_gamma   90.00
#
_symmetry.space_group_name_H-M   'P 1'
#
loop_
_entity.id
_entity.type
_entity.pdbx_description
1 polymer ?
#
loop_
_entity_poly.entity_id
_entity_poly.type
_entity_poly.pdbx_seq_one_letter_code
_entity_poly.pdbx_strand_id
1 'polypeptide(L)'
;MYYHYNAHGDVVALTDENGKVVAEYAYDAWGVVLKNTATTTEARANPYLYAGYTYDKEIEQYYLMARYYEPEQGVFTAYDPDPGDEDDPQTMNGYNYANNNPVTMIDPDGNIAVAWWVVAGGIGAFEGGAQYLLTTKKKTWKGFGKSVLSGAAWGIGFGKFYRVAKYVKSTKVVKKGIDKFKGTKVFKKI
;
A
#
# COMPACT_ATOMS: atom_id res chain seq x y z
N MET A 1 -1.48 17.90 1.30
CA MET A 1 -2.55 16.89 1.40
C MET A 1 -1.97 15.60 1.97
N TYR A 2 -2.70 14.95 2.88
CA TYR A 2 -2.29 13.71 3.53
C TYR A 2 -3.43 12.69 3.49
N TYR A 3 -3.09 11.43 3.15
CA TYR A 3 -4.01 10.33 2.92
C TYR A 3 -4.16 9.46 4.14
N HIS A 4 -5.38 9.30 4.65
CA HIS A 4 -5.70 8.42 5.75
C HIS A 4 -6.23 7.10 5.24
N TYR A 5 -5.68 6.01 5.78
CA TYR A 5 -5.99 4.64 5.37
C TYR A 5 -6.59 3.84 6.53
N ASN A 6 -7.48 2.90 6.22
CA ASN A 6 -7.84 1.83 7.15
C ASN A 6 -6.79 0.69 7.13
N ALA A 7 -7.04 -0.39 7.86
CA ALA A 7 -6.13 -1.54 7.89
C ALA A 7 -6.06 -2.29 6.56
N HIS A 8 -7.19 -2.36 5.83
CA HIS A 8 -7.30 -2.98 4.51
C HIS A 8 -6.45 -2.26 3.45
N GLY A 9 -6.20 -0.96 3.64
CA GLY A 9 -5.46 -0.12 2.71
C GLY A 9 -6.33 0.87 1.95
N ASP A 10 -7.61 0.99 2.29
CA ASP A 10 -8.54 1.90 1.64
C ASP A 10 -8.29 3.34 2.06
N VAL A 11 -8.32 4.28 1.12
CA VAL A 11 -8.30 5.71 1.43
C VAL A 11 -9.64 6.11 2.05
N VAL A 12 -9.66 6.40 3.36
CA VAL A 12 -10.89 6.76 4.10
C VAL A 12 -11.04 8.26 4.32
N ALA A 13 -9.95 9.04 4.29
CA ALA A 13 -10.02 10.49 4.38
C ALA A 13 -8.78 11.17 3.77
N LEU A 14 -8.95 12.44 3.38
CA LEU A 14 -7.87 13.34 3.00
C LEU A 14 -7.87 14.55 3.93
N THR A 15 -6.67 14.99 4.33
CA THR A 15 -6.48 16.22 5.11
C THR A 15 -5.54 17.19 4.40
N ASP A 16 -5.74 18.49 4.59
CA ASP A 16 -4.82 19.52 4.11
C ASP A 16 -3.57 19.67 5.01
N GLU A 17 -2.74 20.67 4.72
CA GLU A 17 -1.53 20.95 5.50
C GLU A 17 -1.80 21.42 6.94
N ASN A 18 -3.00 21.95 7.20
CA ASN A 18 -3.44 22.40 8.51
C ASN A 18 -4.17 21.29 9.29
N GLY A 19 -4.30 20.10 8.70
CA GLY A 19 -5.01 18.97 9.30
C GLY A 19 -6.53 19.03 9.14
N LYS A 20 -7.07 19.96 8.35
CA LYS A 20 -8.51 20.02 8.05
C LYS A 20 -8.88 18.88 7.10
N VAL A 21 -9.97 18.17 7.41
CA VAL A 21 -10.52 17.13 6.52
C VAL A 21 -11.09 17.79 5.26
N VAL A 22 -10.62 17.36 4.09
CA VAL A 22 -11.03 17.87 2.78
C VAL A 22 -11.78 16.84 1.94
N ALA A 23 -11.72 15.55 2.31
CA ALA A 23 -12.57 14.48 1.80
C ALA A 23 -12.69 13.36 2.83
N GLU A 24 -13.84 12.69 2.84
CA GLU A 24 -14.04 11.39 3.48
C GLU A 24 -14.64 10.44 2.47
N TYR A 25 -14.24 9.17 2.57
CA TYR A 25 -14.72 8.10 1.72
C TYR A 25 -15.23 6.93 2.56
N ALA A 26 -16.25 6.24 2.04
CA ALA A 26 -16.70 4.96 2.57
C ALA A 26 -16.99 4.03 1.40
N TYR A 27 -16.72 2.75 1.62
CA TYR A 27 -16.86 1.70 0.61
C TYR A 27 -17.63 0.53 1.21
N ASP A 28 -18.22 -0.29 0.36
CA ASP A 28 -18.63 -1.64 0.77
C ASP A 28 -17.43 -2.60 0.75
N ALA A 29 -17.69 -3.89 0.97
CA ALA A 29 -16.66 -4.92 0.98
C ALA A 29 -16.00 -5.17 -0.39
N TRP A 30 -16.60 -4.71 -1.49
CA TRP A 30 -16.10 -4.89 -2.86
C TRP A 30 -15.55 -3.58 -3.44
N GLY A 31 -15.42 -2.54 -2.62
CA GLY A 31 -14.87 -1.27 -3.06
C GLY A 31 -15.86 -0.37 -3.82
N VAL A 32 -17.17 -0.66 -3.81
CA VAL A 32 -18.19 0.27 -4.32
C VAL A 32 -18.20 1.51 -3.43
N VAL A 33 -18.10 2.69 -4.03
CA VAL A 33 -18.03 3.97 -3.31
C VAL A 33 -19.40 4.35 -2.75
N LEU A 34 -19.58 4.22 -1.44
CA LEU A 34 -20.82 4.58 -0.73
C LEU A 34 -20.86 6.05 -0.29
N LYS A 35 -19.69 6.66 -0.07
CA LYS A 35 -19.56 8.07 0.34
C LYS A 35 -18.33 8.68 -0.32
N ASN A 36 -18.47 9.91 -0.80
CA ASN A 36 -17.36 10.75 -1.24
C ASN A 36 -17.70 12.22 -0.96
N THR A 37 -17.03 12.83 0.02
CA THR A 37 -17.31 14.22 0.47
C THR A 37 -16.22 15.21 0.06
N ALA A 38 -15.52 14.97 -1.05
CA ALA A 38 -14.44 15.85 -1.51
C ALA A 38 -14.89 17.31 -1.72
N THR A 39 -14.24 18.24 -1.00
CA THR A 39 -14.61 19.66 -0.95
C THR A 39 -13.70 20.57 -1.78
N THR A 40 -12.42 20.23 -1.95
CA THR A 40 -11.44 21.01 -2.72
C THR A 40 -11.19 20.42 -4.10
N THR A 41 -10.63 21.21 -5.01
CA THR A 41 -10.27 20.75 -6.37
C THR A 41 -9.26 19.61 -6.31
N GLU A 42 -8.26 19.70 -5.42
CA GLU A 42 -7.24 18.68 -5.24
C GLU A 42 -7.83 17.38 -4.69
N ALA A 43 -8.74 17.48 -3.71
CA ALA A 43 -9.42 16.32 -3.16
C ALA A 43 -10.34 15.65 -4.19
N ARG A 44 -11.00 16.44 -5.05
CA ARG A 44 -11.78 15.91 -6.18
C ARG A 44 -10.90 15.29 -7.25
N ALA A 45 -9.66 15.76 -7.42
CA ALA A 45 -8.71 15.19 -8.37
C ALA A 45 -7.98 13.94 -7.84
N ASN A 46 -8.20 13.52 -6.59
CA ASN A 46 -7.61 12.30 -6.04
C ASN A 46 -8.09 11.07 -6.82
N PRO A 47 -7.18 10.29 -7.44
CA PRO A 47 -7.55 9.05 -8.10
C PRO A 47 -7.46 7.83 -7.16
N TYR A 48 -6.82 7.94 -6.01
CA TYR A 48 -6.56 6.78 -5.14
C TYR A 48 -7.69 6.56 -4.14
N LEU A 49 -8.30 5.37 -4.15
CA LEU A 49 -9.47 5.03 -3.33
C LEU A 49 -9.32 3.65 -2.65
N TYR A 50 -10.19 2.68 -2.96
CA TYR A 50 -10.22 1.33 -2.38
C TYR A 50 -8.89 0.59 -2.56
N ALA A 51 -8.39 -0.04 -1.49
CA ALA A 51 -7.09 -0.72 -1.38
C ALA A 51 -5.88 0.08 -1.95
N GLY A 52 -6.01 1.40 -2.09
CA GLY A 52 -4.99 2.26 -2.70
C GLY A 52 -4.93 2.22 -4.24
N TYR A 53 -5.88 1.57 -4.90
CA TYR A 53 -5.97 1.51 -6.36
C TYR A 53 -6.34 2.84 -6.97
N THR A 54 -6.03 2.97 -8.27
CA THR A 54 -6.43 4.13 -9.07
C THR A 54 -7.86 3.90 -9.57
N TYR A 55 -8.79 4.73 -9.16
CA TYR A 55 -10.19 4.69 -9.60
C TYR A 55 -10.39 5.60 -10.81
N ASP A 56 -10.85 5.01 -11.90
CA ASP A 56 -11.32 5.71 -13.07
C ASP A 56 -12.81 6.05 -12.90
N LYS A 57 -13.12 7.34 -12.90
CA LYS A 57 -14.49 7.83 -12.67
C LYS A 57 -15.36 7.81 -13.93
N GLU A 58 -14.76 7.71 -15.11
CA GLU A 58 -15.51 7.69 -16.37
C GLU A 58 -16.16 6.32 -16.59
N ILE A 59 -15.49 5.26 -16.15
CA ILE A 59 -15.94 3.87 -16.27
C ILE A 59 -16.25 3.21 -14.92
N GLU A 60 -16.06 3.92 -13.82
CA GLU A 60 -16.36 3.47 -12.45
C GLU A 60 -15.59 2.19 -12.01
N GLN A 61 -14.37 2.03 -12.51
CA GLN A 61 -13.52 0.84 -12.29
C GLN A 61 -12.18 1.19 -11.65
N TYR A 62 -11.56 0.20 -11.02
CA TYR A 62 -10.21 0.32 -10.47
C TYR A 62 -9.17 -0.24 -11.43
N TYR A 63 -8.11 0.52 -11.69
CA TYR A 63 -6.95 0.04 -12.43
C TYR A 63 -5.94 -0.58 -11.46
N LEU A 64 -5.71 -1.89 -11.62
CA LEU A 64 -4.79 -2.71 -10.82
C LEU A 64 -3.55 -3.08 -11.63
N MET A 65 -3.05 -2.19 -12.49
CA MET A 65 -1.84 -2.40 -13.32
C MET A 65 -2.04 -3.44 -14.45
N ALA A 66 -2.25 -4.71 -14.12
CA ALA A 66 -2.48 -5.76 -15.11
C ALA A 66 -3.91 -5.75 -15.66
N ARG A 67 -4.90 -5.45 -14.82
CA ARG A 67 -6.33 -5.55 -15.16
C ARG A 67 -7.14 -4.41 -14.57
N TYR A 68 -8.32 -4.18 -15.15
CA TYR A 68 -9.37 -3.36 -14.54
C TYR A 68 -10.30 -4.24 -13.70
N TYR A 69 -10.65 -3.74 -12.52
CA TYR A 69 -11.55 -4.35 -11.56
C TYR A 69 -12.86 -3.56 -11.50
N GLU A 70 -13.98 -4.26 -11.69
CA GLU A 70 -15.33 -3.73 -11.61
C GLU A 70 -15.94 -4.03 -10.23
N PRO A 71 -16.08 -3.01 -9.36
CA PRO A 71 -16.47 -3.23 -7.97
C PRO A 71 -17.94 -3.64 -7.82
N GLU A 72 -18.85 -3.18 -8.69
CA GLU A 72 -20.27 -3.52 -8.59
C GLU A 72 -20.54 -5.01 -8.82
N GLN A 73 -19.79 -5.63 -9.74
CA GLN A 73 -19.89 -7.06 -10.03
C GLN A 73 -18.90 -7.90 -9.22
N GLY A 74 -17.87 -7.28 -8.64
CA GLY A 74 -16.85 -7.99 -7.87
C GLY A 74 -15.88 -8.81 -8.73
N VAL A 75 -15.67 -8.43 -9.98
CA VAL A 75 -14.86 -9.19 -10.95
C VAL A 75 -13.85 -8.31 -11.70
N PHE A 76 -12.80 -8.93 -12.23
CA PHE A 76 -11.97 -8.31 -13.25
C PHE A 76 -12.71 -8.28 -14.60
N THR A 77 -12.44 -7.26 -15.40
CA THR A 77 -13.01 -7.13 -16.76
C THR A 77 -12.21 -7.85 -17.83
N ALA A 78 -11.03 -8.37 -17.47
CA ALA A 78 -10.16 -9.16 -18.32
C ALA A 78 -9.80 -10.50 -17.65
N TYR A 79 -9.68 -11.55 -18.46
CA TYR A 79 -9.32 -12.89 -18.00
C TYR A 79 -7.85 -12.96 -17.59
N ASP A 80 -7.57 -13.63 -16.46
CA ASP A 80 -6.20 -13.95 -16.02
C ASP A 80 -5.54 -15.01 -16.91
N PRO A 81 -4.38 -14.77 -17.52
CA PRO A 81 -3.65 -15.83 -18.21
C PRO A 81 -3.14 -16.93 -17.28
N ASP A 82 -3.08 -16.71 -15.96
CA ASP A 82 -2.77 -17.77 -14.99
C ASP A 82 -3.94 -18.77 -14.89
N PRO A 83 -3.71 -20.07 -15.16
CA PRO A 83 -4.75 -21.09 -15.05
C PRO A 83 -5.22 -21.36 -13.62
N GLY A 84 -4.51 -20.85 -12.60
CA GLY A 84 -4.75 -21.18 -11.19
C GLY A 84 -4.18 -22.54 -10.79
N ASP A 85 -4.53 -22.96 -9.58
CA ASP A 85 -4.10 -24.22 -8.96
C ASP A 85 -5.24 -25.25 -8.98
N GLU A 86 -4.96 -26.47 -9.46
CA GLU A 86 -5.94 -27.57 -9.47
C GLU A 86 -6.38 -27.99 -8.06
N ASP A 87 -5.51 -27.78 -7.05
CA ASP A 87 -5.80 -28.05 -5.65
C ASP A 87 -6.60 -26.90 -4.97
N ASP A 88 -6.70 -25.73 -5.62
CA ASP A 88 -7.56 -24.60 -5.20
C ASP A 88 -8.45 -24.12 -6.36
N PRO A 89 -9.60 -24.79 -6.61
CA PRO A 89 -10.49 -24.48 -7.73
C PRO A 89 -10.99 -23.03 -7.79
N GLN A 90 -10.91 -22.28 -6.68
CA GLN A 90 -11.31 -20.89 -6.67
C GLN A 90 -10.35 -19.99 -7.46
N THR A 91 -9.07 -20.36 -7.49
CA THR A 91 -8.02 -19.65 -8.26
C THR A 91 -8.13 -19.90 -9.76
N MET A 92 -8.83 -20.96 -10.18
CA MET A 92 -9.04 -21.29 -11.59
C MET A 92 -10.06 -20.39 -12.29
N ASN A 93 -10.81 -19.56 -11.55
CA ASN A 93 -11.65 -18.55 -12.17
C ASN A 93 -10.83 -17.27 -12.42
N GLY A 94 -10.36 -17.10 -13.65
CA GLY A 94 -9.54 -15.96 -14.08
C GLY A 94 -10.21 -14.57 -14.03
N TYR A 95 -11.45 -14.45 -13.56
CA TYR A 95 -12.12 -13.17 -13.32
C TYR A 95 -12.30 -12.81 -11.84
N ASN A 96 -12.01 -13.72 -10.92
CA ASN A 96 -12.23 -13.49 -9.49
C ASN A 96 -11.30 -12.40 -8.95
N TYR A 97 -11.85 -11.42 -8.24
CA TYR A 97 -11.08 -10.50 -7.43
C TYR A 97 -10.83 -11.07 -6.03
N ALA A 98 -9.61 -10.93 -5.53
CA ALA A 98 -9.24 -11.22 -4.13
C ALA A 98 -9.69 -12.62 -3.65
N ASN A 99 -9.67 -13.63 -4.52
CA ASN A 99 -10.16 -14.98 -4.22
C ASN A 99 -11.57 -14.96 -3.57
N ASN A 100 -12.46 -14.11 -4.08
CA ASN A 100 -13.82 -13.88 -3.56
C ASN A 100 -13.88 -13.54 -2.06
N ASN A 101 -12.79 -13.04 -1.48
CA ASN A 101 -12.68 -12.65 -0.08
C ASN A 101 -12.04 -11.27 0.07
N PRO A 102 -12.69 -10.21 -0.45
CA PRO A 102 -12.13 -8.86 -0.51
C PRO A 102 -12.02 -8.18 0.86
N VAL A 103 -12.58 -8.75 1.93
CA VAL A 103 -12.43 -8.22 3.30
C VAL A 103 -11.03 -8.51 3.86
N THR A 104 -10.45 -9.65 3.48
CA THR A 104 -9.16 -10.11 4.01
C THR A 104 -8.06 -10.13 2.97
N MET A 105 -8.41 -10.18 1.69
CA MET A 105 -7.49 -10.26 0.57
C MET A 105 -7.60 -9.03 -0.32
N ILE A 106 -6.46 -8.64 -0.88
CA ILE A 106 -6.29 -7.61 -1.90
C ILE A 106 -5.52 -8.21 -3.06
N ASP A 107 -5.62 -7.62 -4.24
CA ASP A 107 -4.75 -7.93 -5.38
C ASP A 107 -3.87 -6.71 -5.70
N PRO A 108 -2.58 -6.70 -5.30
CA PRO A 108 -1.73 -5.51 -5.41
C PRO A 108 -1.34 -5.13 -6.84
N ASP A 109 -1.31 -6.10 -7.75
CA ASP A 109 -0.80 -5.94 -9.11
C ASP A 109 -1.75 -6.46 -10.19
N GLY A 110 -2.95 -6.89 -9.78
CA GLY A 110 -3.97 -7.42 -10.65
C GLY A 110 -3.64 -8.81 -11.16
N ASN A 111 -2.81 -9.60 -10.46
CA ASN A 111 -2.53 -11.01 -10.82
C ASN A 111 -2.77 -11.97 -9.66
N ILE A 112 -2.40 -11.58 -8.43
CA ILE A 112 -2.40 -12.51 -7.30
C ILE A 112 -3.07 -11.88 -6.08
N ALA A 113 -4.13 -12.55 -5.64
CA ALA A 113 -4.78 -12.25 -4.37
C ALA A 113 -3.84 -12.60 -3.18
N VAL A 114 -3.58 -11.62 -2.32
CA VAL A 114 -2.80 -11.77 -1.10
C VAL A 114 -3.55 -11.17 0.09
N ALA A 115 -3.41 -11.78 1.26
CA ALA A 115 -3.99 -11.19 2.45
C ALA A 115 -3.32 -9.84 2.80
N TRP A 116 -4.11 -8.79 3.06
CA TRP A 116 -3.57 -7.45 3.32
C TRP A 116 -2.60 -7.41 4.51
N TRP A 117 -2.83 -8.27 5.51
CA TRP A 117 -1.96 -8.37 6.70
C TRP A 117 -0.60 -9.01 6.37
N VAL A 118 -0.50 -9.86 5.34
CA VAL A 118 0.79 -10.39 4.87
C VAL A 118 1.62 -9.27 4.26
N VAL A 119 0.99 -8.44 3.42
CA VAL A 119 1.64 -7.25 2.83
C VAL A 119 2.08 -6.28 3.92
N ALA A 120 1.18 -5.95 4.85
CA ALA A 120 1.46 -5.04 5.96
C ALA A 120 2.58 -5.58 6.87
N GLY A 121 2.57 -6.88 7.17
CA GLY A 121 3.60 -7.57 7.93
C GLY A 121 4.96 -7.55 7.23
N GLY A 122 4.99 -7.80 5.92
CA GLY A 122 6.22 -7.74 5.10
C GLY A 122 6.84 -6.35 5.10
N ILE A 123 6.03 -5.31 4.89
CA ILE A 123 6.48 -3.90 4.94
C ILE A 123 7.03 -3.59 6.34
N GLY A 124 6.28 -3.93 7.39
CA GLY A 124 6.70 -3.71 8.77
C GLY A 124 8.02 -4.43 9.10
N ALA A 125 8.18 -5.67 8.65
CA ALA A 125 9.40 -6.47 8.83
C ALA A 125 10.62 -5.80 8.20
N PHE A 126 10.47 -5.34 6.96
CA PHE A 126 11.51 -4.62 6.24
C PHE A 126 11.87 -3.31 6.94
N GLU A 127 10.88 -2.49 7.31
CA GLU A 127 11.10 -1.23 8.03
C GLU A 127 11.85 -1.47 9.35
N GLY A 128 11.41 -2.45 10.15
CA GLY A 128 12.02 -2.81 11.42
C GLY A 128 13.49 -3.21 11.26
N GLY A 129 13.79 -4.08 10.28
CA GLY A 129 15.15 -4.48 9.93
C GLY A 129 16.01 -3.31 9.46
N ALA A 130 15.50 -2.49 8.53
CA ALA A 130 16.19 -1.32 8.01
C ALA A 130 16.50 -0.29 9.11
N GLN A 131 15.52 0.02 9.97
CA GLN A 131 15.72 0.92 11.10
C GLN A 131 16.80 0.39 12.04
N TYR A 132 16.82 -0.90 12.35
CA TYR A 132 17.87 -1.48 13.18
C TYR A 132 19.26 -1.33 12.56
N LEU A 133 19.40 -1.62 11.26
CA LEU A 133 20.68 -1.52 10.55
C LEU A 133 21.19 -0.09 10.42
N LEU A 134 20.31 0.90 10.35
CA LEU A 134 20.64 2.32 10.23
C LEU A 134 20.96 2.99 11.59
N THR A 135 20.29 2.56 12.67
CA THR A 135 20.36 3.24 13.97
C THR A 135 21.25 2.54 14.99
N THR A 136 21.44 1.22 14.87
CA THR A 136 22.15 0.43 15.89
C THR A 136 23.64 0.35 15.59
N LYS A 137 24.48 0.83 16.51
CA LYS A 137 25.94 0.84 16.36
C LYS A 137 26.57 -0.55 16.44
N LYS A 138 26.15 -1.40 17.39
CA LYS A 138 26.61 -2.79 17.52
C LYS A 138 25.51 -3.73 17.03
N LYS A 139 25.67 -4.25 15.82
CA LYS A 139 24.69 -5.12 15.16
C LYS A 139 24.82 -6.54 15.69
N THR A 140 23.70 -7.15 16.06
CA THR A 140 23.63 -8.54 16.50
C THR A 140 22.53 -9.25 15.75
N TRP A 141 22.73 -10.54 15.47
CA TRP A 141 21.72 -11.36 14.78
C TRP A 141 20.41 -11.42 15.57
N LYS A 142 20.50 -11.61 16.90
CA LYS A 142 19.33 -11.63 17.81
C LYS A 142 18.58 -10.29 17.83
N GLY A 143 19.31 -9.16 17.82
CA GLY A 143 18.71 -7.83 17.80
C GLY A 143 18.00 -7.54 16.47
N PHE A 144 18.62 -7.91 15.35
CA PHE A 144 18.02 -7.79 14.02
C PHE A 144 16.77 -8.68 13.88
N GLY A 145 16.84 -9.94 14.33
CA GLY A 145 15.67 -10.83 14.32
C GLY A 145 14.49 -10.25 15.12
N LYS A 146 14.75 -9.70 16.32
CA LYS A 146 13.71 -9.02 17.12
C LYS A 146 13.14 -7.78 16.42
N SER A 147 13.98 -6.97 15.74
CA SER A 147 13.50 -5.76 15.06
C SER A 147 12.64 -6.10 13.84
N VAL A 148 12.99 -7.15 13.09
CA VAL A 148 12.18 -7.64 11.96
C VAL A 148 10.83 -8.16 12.47
N LEU A 149 10.82 -9.02 13.49
CA LEU A 149 9.57 -9.58 14.05
C LEU A 149 8.67 -8.50 14.66
N SER A 150 9.23 -7.59 15.47
CA SER A 150 8.45 -6.48 16.03
C SER A 150 7.95 -5.55 14.93
N GLY A 151 8.77 -5.28 13.92
CA GLY A 151 8.37 -4.53 12.73
C GLY A 151 7.15 -5.15 12.04
N ALA A 152 7.16 -6.47 11.81
CA ALA A 152 6.05 -7.18 11.19
C ALA A 152 4.75 -7.06 12.00
N ALA A 153 4.83 -7.25 13.33
CA ALA A 153 3.68 -7.12 14.22
C ALA A 153 3.12 -5.68 14.20
N TRP A 154 3.99 -4.66 14.20
CA TRP A 154 3.57 -3.26 14.05
C TRP A 154 2.95 -2.96 12.69
N GLY A 155 3.44 -3.59 11.62
CA GLY A 155 2.87 -3.47 10.28
C GLY A 155 1.42 -3.95 10.23
N ILE A 156 1.18 -5.17 10.72
CA ILE A 156 -0.16 -5.78 10.79
C ILE A 156 -1.12 -4.97 11.67
N GLY A 157 -0.68 -4.59 12.88
CA GLY A 157 -1.57 -3.99 13.88
C GLY A 157 -1.88 -2.50 13.68
N PHE A 158 -1.03 -1.75 12.96
CA PHE A 158 -1.15 -0.29 12.84
C PHE A 158 -1.16 0.23 11.40
N GLY A 159 -1.30 -0.64 10.39
CA GLY A 159 -1.57 -0.24 9.00
C GLY A 159 -0.65 0.89 8.52
N LYS A 160 0.66 0.66 8.47
CA LYS A 160 1.62 1.68 8.01
C LYS A 160 1.64 1.81 6.48
N PHE A 161 0.50 2.05 5.84
CA PHE A 161 0.48 2.60 4.48
C PHE A 161 0.94 4.07 4.48
N TYR A 162 0.73 4.75 5.61
CA TYR A 162 1.42 5.98 5.96
C TYR A 162 2.90 5.69 6.27
N ARG A 163 3.83 6.08 5.37
CA ARG A 163 5.07 6.86 5.69
C ARG A 163 6.30 6.66 4.78
N VAL A 164 6.18 6.22 3.52
CA VAL A 164 7.30 6.39 2.57
C VAL A 164 7.68 7.88 2.43
N ALA A 165 6.70 8.80 2.44
CA ALA A 165 6.94 10.24 2.28
C ALA A 165 7.45 10.98 3.55
N LYS A 166 7.15 10.50 4.77
CA LYS A 166 7.55 11.20 6.02
C LYS A 166 8.95 10.77 6.51
N TYR A 167 9.48 9.64 6.04
CA TYR A 167 10.82 9.18 6.37
C TYR A 167 11.94 9.89 5.59
N VAL A 168 11.61 10.54 4.47
CA VAL A 168 12.59 11.33 3.68
C VAL A 168 12.90 12.69 4.34
N LYS A 169 12.00 13.26 5.17
CA LYS A 169 12.19 14.59 5.77
C LYS A 169 12.51 14.62 7.28
N SER A 170 12.38 13.52 8.03
CA SER A 170 12.39 13.56 9.50
C SER A 170 13.64 13.00 10.22
N THR A 171 14.79 12.85 9.57
CA THR A 171 16.02 12.62 10.35
C THR A 171 17.19 13.43 9.81
N LYS A 172 17.79 14.24 10.68
CA LYS A 172 19.13 14.83 10.49
C LYS A 172 20.19 13.78 10.09
N VAL A 173 19.90 12.49 10.29
CA VAL A 173 20.74 11.33 9.96
C VAL A 173 20.71 10.96 8.47
N VAL A 174 19.55 10.99 7.81
CA VAL A 174 19.44 10.69 6.36
C VAL A 174 20.08 11.79 5.51
N LYS A 175 19.93 13.06 5.90
CA LYS A 175 20.61 14.19 5.25
C LYS A 175 22.14 14.01 5.29
N LYS A 176 22.68 13.64 6.45
CA LYS A 176 24.11 13.31 6.65
C LYS A 176 24.58 12.10 5.82
N GLY A 177 23.70 11.12 5.61
CA GLY A 177 23.98 9.95 4.76
C GLY A 177 24.07 10.31 3.27
N ILE A 178 23.15 11.14 2.77
CA ILE A 178 23.14 11.64 1.39
C ILE A 178 24.33 12.56 1.13
N ASP A 179 24.67 13.45 2.06
CA ASP A 179 25.83 14.33 1.94
C ASP A 179 27.16 13.56 1.96
N LYS A 180 27.23 12.47 2.74
CA LYS A 180 28.37 11.54 2.72
C LYS A 180 28.46 10.78 1.40
N PHE A 181 27.33 10.36 0.83
CA PHE A 181 27.29 9.67 -0.47
C PHE A 181 27.72 10.59 -1.62
N LYS A 182 27.25 11.84 -1.64
CA LYS A 182 27.67 12.88 -2.60
C LYS A 182 29.14 13.32 -2.44
N GLY A 183 29.72 13.13 -1.26
CA GLY A 183 31.14 13.41 -0.97
C GLY A 183 32.10 12.29 -1.38
N THR A 184 31.61 11.13 -1.83
CA THR A 184 32.47 10.00 -2.21
C THR A 184 32.80 10.10 -3.70
N LYS A 185 33.99 10.61 -4.02
CA LYS A 185 34.55 10.66 -5.38
C LYS A 185 34.66 9.24 -5.97
N VAL A 186 33.63 8.73 -6.62
CA VAL A 186 33.72 7.47 -7.41
C VAL A 186 33.05 7.57 -8.79
N PHE A 187 32.74 8.76 -9.29
CA PHE A 187 32.47 8.97 -10.71
C PHE A 187 33.22 10.20 -11.24
N LYS A 188 34.48 9.98 -11.60
CA LYS A 188 35.23 10.81 -12.56
C LYS A 188 36.10 9.86 -13.38
N LYS A 189 35.87 9.83 -14.70
CA LYS A 189 36.32 8.84 -15.72
C LYS A 189 35.52 7.54 -15.65
N ILE A 190 34.85 7.07 -16.70
CA ILE A 190 35.07 7.21 -18.15
C ILE A 190 33.86 7.85 -18.82
#